data_AF-A0A974VR73-F1
#
_entry.id   AF-A0A974VR73-F1
#
_cell.length_a   1.000
_cell.length_b   1.000
_cell.length_c   1.000
_cell.angle_alpha   90.00
_cell.angle_beta   90.00
_cell.angle_gamma   90.00
#
_symmetry.space_group_name_H-M   'P 1'
#
loop_
_entity.id
_entity.type
_entity.pdbx_description
1 polymer ?
#
loop_
_entity_poly.entity_id
_entity_poly.type
_entity_poly.pdbx_seq_one_letter_code
_entity_poly.pdbx_strand_id
1 'polypeptide(L)'
;MKLNLLLAKVLQFVTFVFFTIAVLVYFGLLLMLALAVLWYVTRILTLFGLPALLAVLAGIAALTYVSLAVSRQPRLYRLLWDLGLELITLGKTQIKRFDPLIEEARGDVAGSSAA
;
A
#
# COMPACT_ATOMS: atom_id res chain seq x y z
N MET A 1 -1.97 -33.95 14.57
CA MET A 1 -1.24 -32.65 14.56
C MET A 1 -1.28 -31.86 13.24
N LYS A 2 -2.00 -32.28 12.18
CA LYS A 2 -2.11 -31.49 10.92
C LYS A 2 -2.87 -30.16 11.06
N LEU A 3 -3.71 -30.03 12.10
CA LEU A 3 -4.54 -28.85 12.35
C LEU A 3 -3.70 -27.61 12.70
N ASN A 4 -2.67 -27.74 13.54
CA ASN A 4 -1.80 -26.62 13.93
C ASN A 4 -1.03 -26.07 12.73
N LEU A 5 -0.53 -26.96 11.87
CA LEU A 5 0.15 -26.58 10.62
C LEU A 5 -0.80 -25.87 9.65
N LEU A 6 -2.02 -26.40 9.48
CA LEU A 6 -3.03 -25.78 8.62
C LEU A 6 -3.41 -24.40 9.15
N LEU A 7 -3.63 -24.27 10.46
CA LEU A 7 -4.02 -23.03 11.11
C LEU A 7 -2.92 -21.97 10.98
N ALA A 8 -1.66 -22.34 11.20
CA ALA A 8 -0.51 -21.44 11.03
C ALA A 8 -0.39 -20.93 9.57
N LYS A 9 -0.55 -21.81 8.57
CA LYS A 9 -0.52 -21.42 7.15
C LYS A 9 -1.70 -20.52 6.75
N VAL A 10 -2.90 -20.80 7.24
CA VAL A 10 -4.08 -19.97 6.97
C VAL A 10 -3.89 -18.59 7.58
N LEU A 11 -3.38 -18.50 8.82
CA LEU A 11 -3.13 -17.22 9.47
C LEU A 11 -2.03 -16.42 8.75
N GLN A 12 -0.94 -17.09 8.33
CA GLN A 12 0.11 -16.48 7.49
C GLN A 12 -0.47 -15.91 6.19
N PHE A 13 -1.35 -16.65 5.52
CA PHE A 13 -2.01 -16.20 4.30
C PHE A 13 -2.92 -14.99 4.55
N VAL A 14 -3.72 -15.01 5.62
CA VAL A 14 -4.59 -13.88 6.00
C VAL A 14 -3.76 -12.62 6.29
N THR A 15 -2.66 -12.75 7.04
CA THR A 15 -1.74 -11.63 7.30
C THR A 15 -1.12 -11.08 6.01
N PHE A 16 -0.74 -11.95 5.07
CA PHE A 16 -0.23 -11.53 3.75
C PHE A 16 -1.28 -10.75 2.94
N VAL A 17 -2.52 -11.24 2.89
CA VAL A 17 -3.62 -10.55 2.19
C VAL A 17 -3.90 -9.20 2.83
N PHE A 18 -3.94 -9.12 4.16
CA PHE A 18 -4.14 -7.86 4.88
C PHE A 18 -3.04 -6.84 4.55
N PHE A 19 -1.76 -7.26 4.53
CA PHE A 19 -0.67 -6.38 4.13
C PHE A 19 -0.76 -5.92 2.68
N THR A 20 -1.18 -6.81 1.78
CA THR A 20 -1.37 -6.47 0.37
C THR A 20 -2.45 -5.40 0.22
N ILE A 21 -3.56 -5.52 0.95
CA ILE A 21 -4.62 -4.51 0.99
C ILE A 21 -4.09 -3.20 1.58
N ALA A 22 -3.32 -3.23 2.67
CA ALA A 22 -2.74 -2.02 3.27
C ALA A 22 -1.83 -1.26 2.29
N VAL A 23 -0.98 -1.98 1.55
CA VAL A 23 -0.13 -1.40 0.49
C VAL A 23 -0.98 -0.81 -0.63
N LEU A 24 -2.02 -1.52 -1.08
CA LEU A 24 -2.96 -1.02 -2.10
C LEU A 24 -3.67 0.26 -1.64
N VAL A 25 -4.09 0.34 -0.38
CA VAL A 25 -4.71 1.55 0.20
C VAL A 25 -3.71 2.70 0.25
N TYR A 26 -2.46 2.44 0.65
CA TYR A 26 -1.42 3.46 0.66
C TYR A 26 -1.19 4.06 -0.73
N PHE A 27 -1.00 3.23 -1.76
CA PHE A 27 -0.87 3.71 -3.15
C PHE A 27 -2.17 4.32 -3.68
N GLY A 28 -3.31 3.75 -3.31
CA GLY A 28 -4.63 4.25 -3.67
C GLY A 28 -4.86 5.67 -3.17
N LEU A 29 -4.46 5.96 -1.93
CA LEU A 29 -4.52 7.31 -1.35
C LEU A 29 -3.62 8.30 -2.09
N LEU A 30 -2.40 7.91 -2.46
CA LEU A 30 -1.51 8.76 -3.25
C LEU A 30 -2.09 9.08 -4.63
N LEU A 31 -2.68 8.08 -5.29
CA LEU A 31 -3.32 8.26 -6.58
C LEU A 31 -4.60 9.11 -6.45
N MET A 32 -5.39 8.88 -5.40
CA MET A 32 -6.58 9.67 -5.11
C MET A 32 -6.23 11.13 -4.84
N LEU A 33 -5.14 11.41 -4.14
CA LEU A 33 -4.68 12.77 -3.89
C LEU A 33 -4.39 13.50 -5.21
N ALA A 34 -3.65 12.87 -6.12
CA ALA A 34 -3.37 13.44 -7.44
C ALA A 34 -4.67 13.68 -8.24
N LEU A 35 -5.57 12.70 -8.22
CA LEU A 35 -6.86 12.82 -8.91
C LEU A 35 -7.76 13.90 -8.29
N ALA A 36 -7.74 14.04 -6.96
CA ALA A 36 -8.49 15.06 -6.24
C ALA A 36 -8.02 16.47 -6.64
N VAL A 37 -6.71 16.71 -6.72
CA VAL A 37 -6.17 17.99 -7.21
C VAL A 37 -6.71 18.29 -8.61
N LEU A 38 -6.64 17.34 -9.53
CA LEU A 38 -7.17 17.52 -10.89
C LEU A 38 -8.68 17.82 -10.87
N TRP A 39 -9.45 17.06 -10.08
CA TRP A 39 -10.89 17.19 -10.00
C TRP A 39 -11.33 18.54 -9.42
N TYR A 40 -10.72 18.97 -8.31
CA TYR A 40 -11.06 20.25 -7.69
C TYR A 40 -10.68 21.43 -8.60
N VAL A 41 -9.48 21.41 -9.21
CA VAL A 41 -9.04 22.49 -10.10
C VAL A 41 -9.94 22.60 -11.32
N THR A 42 -10.24 21.46 -11.97
CA THR A 42 -11.14 21.44 -13.14
C THR A 42 -12.53 21.91 -12.75
N ARG A 43 -13.08 21.43 -11.63
CA ARG A 43 -14.41 21.81 -11.17
C ARG A 43 -14.52 23.31 -10.89
N ILE A 44 -13.54 23.88 -10.19
CA ILE A 44 -13.51 25.32 -9.90
C ILE A 44 -13.47 26.12 -11.21
N LEU A 45 -12.58 25.77 -12.14
CA LEU A 45 -12.44 26.49 -13.40
C LEU A 45 -13.71 26.39 -14.27
N THR A 46 -14.34 25.22 -14.33
CA THR A 46 -15.64 25.08 -15.03
C THR A 46 -16.75 25.88 -14.37
N LEU A 47 -16.71 26.07 -13.04
CA LEU A 47 -17.66 26.91 -12.31
C LEU A 47 -17.55 28.39 -12.73
N PHE A 48 -16.35 28.85 -13.08
CA PHE A 48 -16.10 30.19 -13.61
C PHE A 48 -16.40 30.33 -15.12
N GLY A 49 -16.98 29.30 -15.75
CA GLY A 49 -17.40 29.34 -17.15
C GLY A 49 -16.31 28.94 -18.16
N LEU A 50 -15.17 28.39 -17.71
CA LEU A 50 -14.17 27.85 -18.63
C LEU A 50 -14.67 26.55 -19.30
N PRO A 51 -14.45 26.39 -20.61
CA PRO A 51 -14.68 25.13 -21.31
C PRO A 51 -13.92 23.98 -20.64
N ALA A 52 -14.55 22.80 -20.57
CA ALA A 52 -14.00 21.62 -19.92
C ALA A 52 -12.59 21.27 -20.42
N LEU A 53 -12.32 21.42 -21.72
CA LEU A 53 -10.99 21.17 -22.29
C LEU A 53 -9.90 22.07 -21.68
N LEU A 54 -10.16 23.38 -21.57
CA LEU A 54 -9.21 24.34 -21.01
C LEU A 54 -9.07 24.14 -19.49
N ALA A 55 -10.16 23.80 -18.81
CA ALA A 55 -10.13 23.47 -17.40
C ALA A 55 -9.27 22.23 -17.11
N VAL A 56 -9.33 21.19 -17.95
CA VAL A 56 -8.49 19.99 -17.84
C VAL A 56 -7.02 20.30 -18.06
N LEU A 57 -6.69 21.09 -19.09
CA LEU A 57 -5.30 21.51 -19.34
C LEU A 57 -4.72 22.29 -18.15
N ALA A 58 -5.50 23.23 -17.60
CA ALA A 58 -5.10 23.98 -16.41
C ALA A 58 -4.99 23.08 -15.16
N GLY A 59 -5.88 22.08 -15.03
CA GLY A 59 -5.80 21.08 -13.98
C GLY A 59 -4.54 20.21 -14.06
N ILE A 60 -4.14 19.80 -15.27
CA ILE A 60 -2.89 19.07 -15.50
C ILE A 60 -1.69 19.97 -15.12
N ALA A 61 -1.68 21.22 -15.55
CA ALA A 61 -0.62 22.16 -15.19
C ALA A 61 -0.53 22.38 -13.66
N ALA A 62 -1.66 22.51 -12.98
CA ALA A 62 -1.73 22.60 -11.53
C ALA A 62 -1.17 21.33 -10.86
N LEU A 63 -1.54 20.15 -11.35
CA LEU A 63 -0.99 18.88 -10.85
C LEU A 63 0.53 18.81 -11.05
N THR A 64 1.04 19.19 -12.22
CA THR A 64 2.48 19.25 -12.50
C THR A 64 3.20 20.21 -11.55
N TYR A 65 2.59 21.37 -11.26
CA TYR A 65 3.14 22.33 -10.29
C TYR A 65 3.20 21.75 -8.88
N VAL A 66 2.14 21.07 -8.43
CA VAL A 66 2.11 20.39 -7.12
C VAL A 66 3.18 19.31 -7.06
N SER A 67 3.31 18.47 -8.09
CA SER A 67 4.38 17.47 -8.17
C SER A 67 5.76 18.09 -8.10
N LEU A 68 6.02 19.18 -8.83
CA LEU A 68 7.28 19.92 -8.76
C LEU A 68 7.56 20.50 -7.37
N ALA A 69 6.54 21.05 -6.71
CA ALA A 69 6.68 21.58 -5.35
C ALA A 69 7.04 20.47 -4.35
N VAL A 70 6.41 19.30 -4.46
CA VAL A 70 6.74 18.12 -3.65
C VAL A 70 8.17 17.64 -3.94
N SER A 71 8.58 17.57 -5.21
CA SER A 71 9.95 17.17 -5.57
C SER A 71 11.02 18.15 -5.06
N ARG A 72 10.71 19.44 -4.96
CA ARG A 72 11.61 20.45 -4.39
C ARG A 72 11.74 20.35 -2.87
N GLN A 73 10.86 19.61 -2.20
CA GLN A 73 10.96 19.31 -0.77
C GLN A 73 11.49 17.87 -0.57
N PRO A 74 12.83 17.67 -0.52
CA PRO A 74 13.41 16.34 -0.45
C PRO A 74 13.00 15.57 0.81
N ARG A 75 12.65 16.26 1.90
CA ARG A 75 12.11 15.63 3.12
C ARG A 75 10.76 14.97 2.88
N LEU A 76 9.86 15.63 2.15
CA LEU A 76 8.50 15.15 1.95
C LEU A 76 8.47 13.96 0.99
N TYR A 77 9.23 14.05 -0.11
CA TYR A 77 9.41 12.96 -1.06
C TYR A 77 10.05 11.73 -0.42
N ARG A 78 11.12 11.91 0.37
CA ARG A 78 11.75 10.81 1.10
C ARG A 78 10.80 10.18 2.11
N LEU A 79 10.06 10.99 2.87
CA LEU A 79 9.12 10.47 3.86
C LEU A 79 8.06 9.59 3.21
N LEU A 80 7.50 9.99 2.06
CA LEU A 80 6.59 9.14 1.28
C LEU A 80 7.25 7.82 0.89
N TRP A 81 8.44 7.88 0.29
CA TRP A 81 9.16 6.68 -0.13
C TRP A 81 9.49 5.73 1.03
N ASP A 82 10.00 6.29 2.13
CA ASP A 82 10.39 5.57 3.33
C ASP A 82 9.16 4.89 3.96
N LEU A 83 8.00 5.57 4.01
CA LEU A 83 6.75 4.99 4.51
C LEU A 83 6.29 3.80 3.68
N GLY A 84 6.42 3.89 2.34
CA GLY A 84 6.10 2.79 1.43
C GLY A 84 7.04 1.59 1.64
N LEU A 85 8.35 1.85 1.77
CA LEU A 85 9.33 0.81 2.07
C LEU A 85 9.07 0.17 3.44
N GLU A 86 8.79 0.97 4.46
CA GLU A 86 8.49 0.52 5.81
C GLU A 86 7.23 -0.37 5.84
N LEU A 87 6.19 -0.02 5.09
CA LEU A 87 5.00 -0.87 4.95
C LEU A 87 5.36 -2.26 4.41
N ILE A 88 6.20 -2.31 3.38
CA ILE A 88 6.63 -3.57 2.75
C ILE A 88 7.51 -4.39 3.70
N THR A 89 8.45 -3.75 4.39
CA THR A 89 9.37 -4.44 5.34
C THR A 89 8.63 -4.92 6.57
N LEU A 90 7.65 -4.16 7.08
CA LEU A 90 6.74 -4.59 8.14
C LEU A 90 5.96 -5.83 7.69
N GLY A 91 5.42 -5.84 6.47
CA GLY A 91 4.69 -6.98 5.93
C GLY A 91 5.53 -8.25 5.87
N LYS A 92 6.74 -8.14 5.31
CA LYS A 92 7.69 -9.26 5.27
C LYS A 92 8.06 -9.75 6.66
N THR A 93 8.29 -8.84 7.60
CA THR A 93 8.66 -9.19 8.97
C THR A 93 7.54 -9.94 9.68
N GLN A 94 6.29 -9.50 9.53
CA GLN A 94 5.16 -10.18 10.16
C GLN A 94 4.90 -11.55 9.56
N ILE A 95 5.09 -11.73 8.25
CA ILE A 95 4.97 -13.04 7.60
C ILE A 95 6.07 -14.00 8.08
N LYS A 96 7.32 -13.53 8.20
CA LYS A 96 8.44 -14.35 8.70
C LYS A 96 8.27 -14.84 10.13
N ARG A 97 7.47 -14.15 10.96
CA ARG A 97 7.17 -14.63 12.32
C ARG A 97 6.37 -15.94 12.33
N PHE A 98 5.69 -16.28 11.22
CA PHE A 98 4.98 -17.54 11.08
C PHE A 98 5.90 -18.71 10.70
N ASP A 99 7.09 -18.45 10.16
CA ASP A 99 8.04 -19.51 9.76
C ASP A 99 8.43 -20.45 10.93
N PRO A 100 8.86 -19.96 12.11
CA PRO A 100 9.19 -20.85 13.23
C PRO A 100 7.97 -21.61 13.78
N LEU A 101 6.78 -20.99 13.78
CA LEU A 101 5.53 -21.65 14.19
C LEU A 101 5.15 -22.81 13.25
N ILE A 102 5.46 -22.67 11.96
CA ILE A 102 5.24 -23.70 10.95
C ILE A 102 6.28 -24.81 11.07
N GLU A 103 7.54 -24.49 11.35
CA GLU A 103 8.59 -25.48 11.59
C GLU A 103 8.32 -26.32 12.84
N GLU A 104 7.93 -25.68 13.94
CA GLU A 104 7.57 -26.35 15.20
C GLU A 104 6.36 -27.27 14.99
N ALA A 105 5.30 -26.77 14.35
CA ALA A 105 4.12 -27.58 14.02
C ALA A 105 4.43 -28.72 13.03
N ARG A 106 5.47 -28.60 12.20
CA ARG A 106 5.91 -29.66 11.28
C ARG A 106 6.72 -30.74 12.01
N GLY A 107 7.57 -30.35 12.96
CA GLY A 107 8.31 -31.26 13.83
C GLY A 107 7.39 -32.17 14.64
N ASP A 108 6.33 -31.59 15.21
CA ASP A 108 5.27 -32.32 15.93
C ASP A 108 4.56 -33.37 15.06
N VAL A 109 4.24 -33.02 13.81
CA VAL A 109 3.59 -33.95 12.87
C VAL A 109 4.52 -35.09 12.46
N ALA A 110 5.82 -34.85 12.34
CA ALA A 110 6.81 -35.88 12.00
C ALA A 110 7.05 -36.84 13.18
N GLY A 111 7.13 -36.34 14.42
CA GLY A 111 7.27 -37.16 15.63
C GLY A 111 6.06 -38.05 15.91
N SER A 112 4.84 -37.53 15.64
CA SER A 112 3.59 -38.30 15.79
C SER A 112 3.38 -39.39 14.73
N SER A 113 4.18 -39.43 13.65
CA SER A 113 4.09 -40.48 12.62
C SER A 113 5.11 -41.61 12.83
N ALA A 114 6.04 -41.46 13.78
CA ALA A 114 7.08 -42.43 14.12
C ALA A 114 6.78 -43.21 15.42
N ALA A 115 5.67 -42.90 16.10
CA ALA A 115 5.10 -43.61 17.24
C ALA A 115 3.79 -44.28 16.81
#